data_AF-A0A151EEG6-F1
#
_entry.id   AF-A0A151EEG6-F1
#
_cell.length_a   1.000
_cell.length_b   1.000
_cell.length_c   1.000
_cell.angle_alpha   90.00
_cell.angle_beta   90.00
_cell.angle_gamma   90.00
#
_symmetry.space_group_name_H-M   'P 1'
#
loop_
_entity.id
_entity.type
_entity.pdbx_description
1 polymer ?
#
loop_
_entity_poly.entity_id
_entity_poly.type
_entity_poly.pdbx_seq_one_letter_code
_entity_poly.pdbx_strand_id
1 'polypeptide(L)'
;MDFIKKGNNYSKLIRTEILFTPILIILPITVSILLIFDWYMRGFLENNTIMYNGELIIGIIILISNFFFDIPFIKSLKAFSKKNN
;
A
#
# COMPACT_ATOMS: atom_id res chain seq x y z
N MET A 1 -18.11 33.59 -9.67
CA MET A 1 -18.39 32.97 -8.34
C MET A 1 -18.06 31.47 -8.32
N ASP A 2 -17.19 30.99 -9.22
CA ASP A 2 -16.93 29.53 -9.38
C ASP A 2 -15.73 29.00 -8.61
N PHE A 3 -14.93 29.87 -8.00
CA PHE A 3 -13.76 29.47 -7.20
C PHE A 3 -14.13 28.96 -5.81
N ILE A 4 -15.25 29.44 -5.22
CA ILE A 4 -15.67 29.08 -3.86
C ILE A 4 -16.31 27.69 -3.81
N LYS A 5 -17.02 27.25 -4.87
CA LYS A 5 -17.59 25.90 -4.97
C LYS A 5 -16.53 24.81 -5.17
N LYS A 6 -15.40 25.12 -5.81
CA LYS A 6 -14.31 24.16 -6.04
C LYS A 6 -13.62 23.73 -4.74
N GLY A 7 -13.32 24.66 -3.83
CA GLY A 7 -12.60 24.37 -2.58
C GLY A 7 -13.27 23.32 -1.69
N ASN A 8 -14.61 23.33 -1.63
CA ASN A 8 -15.37 22.39 -0.80
C ASN A 8 -15.38 20.96 -1.36
N ASN A 9 -15.30 20.81 -2.69
CA ASN A 9 -15.18 19.50 -3.34
C ASN A 9 -13.77 18.91 -3.18
N TYR A 10 -12.72 19.73 -3.27
CA TYR A 10 -11.33 19.26 -3.06
C TYR A 10 -11.11 18.74 -1.64
N SER A 11 -11.64 19.41 -0.61
CA SER A 11 -11.56 18.94 0.78
C SER A 11 -12.23 17.57 0.97
N LYS A 12 -13.41 17.36 0.39
CA LYS A 12 -14.11 16.07 0.43
C LYS A 12 -13.35 14.97 -0.31
N LEU A 13 -12.72 15.29 -1.45
CA LEU A 13 -11.91 14.37 -2.23
C LEU A 13 -10.67 13.90 -1.45
N ILE A 14 -9.91 14.84 -0.90
CA ILE A 14 -8.73 14.56 -0.05
C ILE A 14 -9.12 13.72 1.17
N ARG A 15 -10.26 14.03 1.81
CA ARG A 15 -10.75 13.24 2.96
C ARG A 15 -11.09 11.80 2.56
N THR A 16 -11.62 11.60 1.36
CA THR A 16 -11.93 10.28 0.83
C THR A 16 -10.63 9.51 0.51
N GLU A 17 -9.66 10.16 -0.13
CA GLU A 17 -8.33 9.58 -0.40
C GLU A 17 -7.61 9.16 0.88
N ILE A 18 -7.70 9.95 1.95
CA ILE A 18 -7.15 9.64 3.28
C ILE A 18 -7.83 8.41 3.91
N LEU A 19 -9.11 8.19 3.61
CA LEU A 19 -9.88 7.05 4.14
C LEU A 19 -9.50 5.74 3.43
N PHE A 20 -9.17 5.79 2.15
CA PHE A 20 -8.75 4.64 1.35
C PHE A 20 -7.25 4.33 1.44
N THR A 21 -6.41 5.29 1.84
CA THR A 21 -4.96 5.11 1.91
C THR A 21 -4.49 4.00 2.85
N PRO A 22 -5.10 3.79 4.04
CA PRO A 22 -4.77 2.64 4.89
C PRO A 22 -4.99 1.31 4.17
N ILE A 23 -6.04 1.17 3.37
CA ILE A 23 -6.33 -0.04 2.61
C ILE A 23 -5.28 -0.25 1.52
N LEU A 24 -4.89 0.83 0.82
CA LEU A 24 -3.82 0.81 -0.18
C LEU A 24 -2.46 0.37 0.39
N ILE A 25 -2.21 0.54 1.68
CA ILE A 25 -0.99 0.05 2.33
C ILE A 25 -1.16 -1.37 2.89
N ILE A 26 -2.23 -1.58 3.65
CA ILE A 26 -2.41 -2.84 4.38
C ILE A 26 -2.60 -4.00 3.41
N LEU A 27 -3.36 -3.79 2.32
CA LEU A 27 -3.66 -4.85 1.37
C LEU A 27 -2.39 -5.42 0.70
N PRO A 28 -1.51 -4.62 0.07
CA PRO A 28 -0.26 -5.13 -0.48
C PRO A 28 0.65 -5.80 0.56
N ILE A 29 0.73 -5.26 1.77
CA ILE A 29 1.51 -5.88 2.86
C ILE A 29 0.94 -7.27 3.19
N THR A 30 -0.38 -7.39 3.35
CA THR A 30 -1.01 -8.69 3.65
C THR A 30 -0.79 -9.70 2.53
N VAL A 31 -0.94 -9.30 1.26
CA VAL A 31 -0.69 -10.18 0.11
C VAL A 31 0.78 -10.61 0.07
N SER A 32 1.71 -9.68 0.31
CA SER A 32 3.13 -9.99 0.36
C SER A 32 3.47 -11.00 1.46
N ILE A 33 2.93 -10.81 2.67
CA ILE A 33 3.10 -11.75 3.79
C ILE A 33 2.56 -13.13 3.42
N LEU A 34 1.39 -13.20 2.78
CA LEU A 34 0.81 -14.46 2.34
C LEU A 34 1.70 -15.19 1.33
N LEU A 35 2.24 -14.49 0.33
CA LEU A 35 3.16 -15.08 -0.66
C LEU A 35 4.47 -15.58 -0.04
N ILE A 36 5.04 -14.81 0.90
CA ILE A 36 6.26 -15.21 1.60
C ILE A 36 5.99 -16.42 2.50
N PHE A 37 4.87 -16.41 3.21
CA PHE A 37 4.44 -17.53 4.04
C PHE A 37 4.22 -18.79 3.20
N ASP A 38 3.61 -18.63 2.02
CA ASP A 38 3.36 -19.73 1.10
C ASP A 38 4.65 -20.35 0.56
N TRP A 39 5.58 -19.50 0.13
CA TRP A 39 6.94 -19.93 -0.21
C TRP A 39 7.64 -20.64 0.95
N TYR A 40 7.48 -20.16 2.19
CA TYR A 40 8.09 -20.81 3.35
C TYR A 40 7.50 -22.19 3.60
N MET A 41 6.17 -22.31 3.60
CA MET A 41 5.48 -23.57 3.89
C MET A 41 5.65 -24.59 2.77
N ARG A 42 5.39 -24.20 1.52
CA ARG A 42 5.36 -25.13 0.39
C ARG A 42 6.66 -25.17 -0.39
N GLY A 43 7.37 -24.04 -0.49
CA GLY A 43 8.68 -23.98 -1.12
C GLY A 43 9.78 -24.55 -0.22
N PHE A 44 9.95 -23.99 0.98
CA PHE A 44 11.08 -24.33 1.85
C PHE A 44 10.87 -25.63 2.65
N LEU A 45 9.75 -25.78 3.37
CA LEU A 45 9.55 -26.98 4.21
C LEU A 45 9.30 -28.26 3.40
N GLU A 46 8.59 -28.19 2.27
CA GLU A 46 8.36 -29.35 1.38
C GLU A 46 9.45 -29.54 0.32
N ASN A 47 10.53 -28.75 0.36
CA ASN A 47 11.67 -28.79 -0.57
C ASN A 47 11.30 -28.58 -2.06
N ASN A 48 10.21 -27.85 -2.34
CA ASN A 48 9.75 -27.49 -3.68
C ASN A 48 10.15 -26.04 -4.09
N THR A 49 11.27 -25.54 -3.56
CA THR A 49 11.71 -24.14 -3.67
C THR A 49 11.66 -23.57 -5.11
N ILE A 50 12.05 -24.33 -6.13
CA ILE A 50 12.08 -23.89 -7.53
C ILE A 50 10.68 -23.42 -8.01
N MET A 51 9.62 -24.13 -7.61
CA MET A 51 8.25 -23.83 -8.04
C MET A 51 7.71 -22.56 -7.36
N TYR A 52 8.13 -22.31 -6.12
CA TYR A 52 7.59 -21.23 -5.28
C TYR A 52 8.47 -19.96 -5.28
N ASN A 53 9.69 -20.00 -5.83
CA ASN A 53 10.60 -18.84 -5.85
C ASN A 53 9.96 -17.59 -6.48
N GLY A 54 9.04 -17.77 -7.43
CA GLY A 54 8.28 -16.66 -8.01
C GLY A 54 7.43 -15.91 -6.97
N GLU A 55 6.80 -16.64 -6.05
CA GLU A 55 5.98 -16.04 -4.99
C GLU A 55 6.84 -15.26 -3.99
N LEU A 56 8.02 -15.79 -3.64
CA LEU A 56 8.98 -15.07 -2.82
C LEU A 56 9.41 -13.75 -3.47
N ILE A 57 9.77 -13.80 -4.76
CA ILE A 57 10.23 -12.62 -5.50
C ILE A 57 9.10 -11.58 -5.57
N ILE A 58 7.89 -11.99 -5.94
CA ILE A 58 6.72 -11.10 -6.01
C ILE A 58 6.41 -10.51 -4.62
N GLY A 59 6.42 -11.35 -3.58
CA GLY A 59 6.20 -10.92 -2.20
C GLY A 59 7.21 -9.85 -1.78
N ILE A 60 8.50 -10.07 -2.03
CA ILE A 60 9.57 -9.11 -1.73
C ILE A 60 9.39 -7.80 -2.50
N ILE A 61 9.10 -7.86 -3.80
CA ILE A 61 8.89 -6.67 -4.63
C ILE A 61 7.74 -5.83 -4.07
N ILE A 62 6.61 -6.46 -3.75
CA ILE A 62 5.45 -5.77 -3.17
C ILE A 62 5.83 -5.10 -1.84
N LEU A 63 6.56 -5.80 -0.97
CA LEU A 63 7.00 -5.26 0.32
C LEU A 63 7.91 -4.05 0.17
N ILE A 64 8.91 -4.13 -0.71
CA ILE A 64 9.84 -3.04 -1.00
C ILE A 64 9.07 -1.85 -1.57
N SER A 65 8.27 -2.06 -2.61
CA SER A 65 7.49 -0.99 -3.23
C SER A 65 6.57 -0.30 -2.23
N ASN A 66 5.88 -1.07 -1.38
CA ASN A 66 4.99 -0.50 -0.38
C ASN A 66 5.75 0.33 0.69
N PHE A 67 6.93 -0.13 1.09
CA PHE A 67 7.77 0.57 2.06
C PHE A 67 8.35 1.88 1.50
N PHE A 68 8.84 1.86 0.25
CA PHE A 68 9.51 3.01 -0.37
C PHE A 68 8.55 4.05 -0.95
N PHE A 69 7.37 3.65 -1.43
CA PHE A 69 6.46 4.56 -2.11
C PHE A 69 5.21 4.85 -1.28
N ASP A 70 4.51 3.82 -0.80
CA ASP A 70 3.18 3.99 -0.22
C ASP A 70 3.24 4.63 1.19
N ILE A 71 4.20 4.21 2.04
CA ILE A 71 4.37 4.80 3.37
C ILE A 71 4.74 6.30 3.32
N PRO A 72 5.73 6.75 2.51
CA PRO A 72 6.02 8.17 2.36
C PRO A 72 4.86 8.96 1.74
N PHE A 73 4.11 8.36 0.81
CA PHE A 73 2.95 8.98 0.19
C PHE A 73 1.83 9.29 1.19
N ILE A 74 1.53 8.37 2.12
CA ILE A 74 0.56 8.67 3.20
C ILE A 74 1.08 9.79 4.10
N LYS A 75 2.38 9.77 4.44
CA LYS A 75 2.96 10.80 5.30
C LYS A 75 2.83 12.19 4.67
N SER A 76 3.06 12.31 3.36
CA SER A 76 2.91 13.57 2.63
C SER A 76 1.44 14.02 2.54
N LEU A 77 0.51 13.11 2.26
CA LEU A 77 -0.94 13.38 2.27
C LEU A 77 -1.44 13.88 3.63
N LYS A 78 -1.03 13.22 4.71
CA LYS A 78 -1.39 13.61 6.08
C LYS A 78 -0.82 14.99 6.44
N ALA A 79 0.41 15.28 6.03
CA ALA A 79 1.02 16.59 6.22
C ALA A 79 0.29 17.68 5.44
N PHE A 80 -0.12 17.40 4.19
CA PHE A 80 -0.88 18.32 3.36
C PHE A 80 -2.28 18.61 3.94
N SER A 81 -3.01 17.58 4.37
CA SER A 81 -4.32 17.76 5.00
C SER A 81 -4.25 18.55 6.30
N LYS A 82 -3.18 18.39 7.10
CA LYS A 82 -2.97 19.18 8.32
C LYS A 82 -2.70 20.67 8.04
N LYS A 83 -2.14 21.01 6.88
CA LYS A 83 -1.83 22.40 6.50
C LYS A 83 -3.06 23.16 5.97
N ASN A 84 -4.05 22.45 5.43
CA ASN A 84 -5.23 23.01 4.76
C ASN A 84 -6.54 22.89 5.57
N ASN A 85 -6.50 22.31 6.76
CA ASN A 85 -7.57 22.37 7.77
C ASN A 85 -7.17 23.35 8.86
#